data_AF-A0A2G5LBT5-F1
#
_entry.id   AF-A0A2G5LBT5-F1
#
_cell.length_a   1.000
_cell.length_b   1.000
_cell.length_c   1.000
_cell.angle_alpha   90.00
_cell.angle_beta   90.00
_cell.angle_gamma   90.00
#
_symmetry.space_group_name_H-M   'P 1'
#
loop_
_entity.id
_entity.type
_entity.pdbx_description
1 polymer ?
#
loop_
_entity_poly.entity_id
_entity_poly.type
_entity_poly.pdbx_seq_one_letter_code
_entity_poly.pdbx_strand_id
1 'polypeptide(L)'
;MKISQLYSLATLLVVFACNTQKNDKNDEEAIAENNSPKVVTDDIEKGIKAIIDKKVAEGGGYFNMTADGKELRLKLVRVHTEYLSNLGPGRHFACVDLADVSGDVYDVDFFLNGEPGNMNVTETTLHKLNGKPFYTWKQRKDKTWYRLPIENATSDLLGVIEDEDNFEFRYQVTIPEIKEAAKIWIPIPQSDRFQTIGQLAIKAPVEHQIIKEKVYGNKVMYAELTPEQSGTEIAITYHVKRREKNPYEEDAAISRYLNPSRLMPLGDRFQTLADSIIGLKPNDGDIMKARALYDYIIDNMKYVKAGTYGTGDAVYACDAMTGNCTEFHSLFISLARSTGIPSRFGVGASIPSDRNEGGIDGYHCWAEFFAEGKWWPVDISEANKYTALATYYFGRHPANRIEFTKGRDLCFEPGPHAGPINFLAYPVMEIGESPAYPKTFFSFVRKAEQKKPKETASLP
;
A
#
# COMPACT_ATOMS: atom_id res chain seq x y z
N MET A 1 33.17 76.19 -49.32
CA MET A 1 33.18 75.96 -50.79
C MET A 1 32.60 74.57 -51.02
N LYS A 2 31.31 74.49 -51.39
CA LYS A 2 30.80 74.34 -52.78
C LYS A 2 30.99 72.90 -53.31
N ILE A 3 29.86 72.20 -53.51
CA ILE A 3 29.34 71.72 -54.83
C ILE A 3 29.89 70.30 -55.14
N SER A 4 29.13 69.21 -54.99
CA SER A 4 27.93 68.71 -55.69
C SER A 4 28.21 67.88 -56.96
N GLN A 5 27.31 66.90 -57.18
CA GLN A 5 26.97 66.17 -58.41
C GLN A 5 27.78 64.89 -58.71
N LEU A 6 27.16 63.71 -58.57
CA LEU A 6 26.25 63.00 -59.50
C LEU A 6 26.93 62.61 -60.81
N TYR A 7 27.02 61.31 -61.10
CA TYR A 7 26.59 60.70 -62.37
C TYR A 7 26.29 59.19 -62.18
N SER A 8 25.14 58.81 -62.72
CA SER A 8 24.60 57.46 -62.88
C SER A 8 25.35 56.65 -63.94
N LEU A 9 25.30 55.31 -63.90
CA LEU A 9 24.46 54.44 -64.77
C LEU A 9 24.99 52.99 -64.88
N ALA A 10 24.04 52.04 -64.79
CA ALA A 10 23.93 50.77 -65.53
C ALA A 10 24.81 49.54 -65.21
N THR A 11 24.19 48.61 -64.47
CA THR A 11 23.92 47.17 -64.77
C THR A 11 25.02 46.22 -65.27
N LEU A 12 25.28 45.16 -64.48
CA LEU A 12 25.32 43.78 -64.99
C LEU A 12 24.95 42.76 -63.88
N LEU A 13 23.99 41.88 -64.19
CA LEU A 13 23.54 40.73 -63.37
C LEU A 13 24.60 39.61 -63.36
N VAL A 14 24.84 38.98 -62.20
CA VAL A 14 25.07 37.53 -62.09
C VAL A 14 24.47 37.03 -60.77
N VAL A 15 23.62 36.00 -60.89
CA VAL A 15 22.98 35.23 -59.82
C VAL A 15 23.96 34.20 -59.28
N PHE A 16 24.10 34.07 -57.96
CA PHE A 16 24.36 32.78 -57.30
C PHE A 16 23.79 32.81 -55.87
N ALA A 17 22.69 32.10 -55.68
CA ALA A 17 22.17 31.72 -54.37
C ALA A 17 22.96 30.50 -53.88
N CYS A 18 23.54 30.58 -52.68
CA CYS A 18 24.05 29.44 -51.96
C CYS A 18 23.25 29.22 -50.67
N ASN A 19 22.94 27.96 -50.46
CA ASN A 19 22.06 27.36 -49.48
C ASN A 19 22.89 26.76 -48.33
N THR A 20 22.32 26.71 -47.10
CA THR A 20 22.62 25.79 -45.96
C THR A 20 24.03 25.85 -45.31
N GLN A 21 24.26 25.69 -44.00
CA GLN A 21 23.55 24.98 -42.92
C GLN A 21 24.09 25.44 -41.52
N LYS A 22 23.19 25.47 -40.53
CA LYS A 22 23.27 25.22 -39.07
C LYS A 22 24.56 25.48 -38.25
N ASN A 23 24.40 26.20 -37.14
CA ASN A 23 24.62 25.63 -35.80
C ASN A 23 23.94 26.42 -34.66
N ASP A 24 23.54 25.66 -33.64
CA ASP A 24 22.63 25.95 -32.53
C ASP A 24 23.19 26.89 -31.44
N LYS A 25 22.29 27.57 -30.70
CA LYS A 25 22.20 27.50 -29.22
C LYS A 25 21.13 28.42 -28.60
N ASN A 26 20.49 27.87 -27.58
CA ASN A 26 19.69 28.45 -26.49
C ASN A 26 18.18 28.57 -26.70
N ASP A 27 17.46 27.51 -26.36
CA ASP A 27 16.13 27.61 -25.76
C ASP A 27 16.17 26.97 -24.36
N GLU A 28 15.77 27.77 -23.37
CA GLU A 28 15.53 27.36 -21.99
C GLU A 28 14.24 26.52 -21.93
N GLU A 29 14.36 25.22 -21.69
CA GLU A 29 13.20 24.36 -21.43
C GLU A 29 12.74 24.53 -19.99
N ALA A 30 11.56 25.15 -19.87
CA ALA A 30 10.73 25.14 -18.68
C ALA A 30 10.47 23.70 -18.21
N ILE A 31 10.84 23.43 -16.96
CA ILE A 31 10.52 22.19 -16.25
C ILE A 31 9.01 22.16 -16.05
N ALA A 32 8.31 21.35 -16.84
CA ALA A 32 6.91 21.05 -16.63
C ALA A 32 6.73 20.29 -15.31
N GLU A 33 6.01 20.89 -14.37
CA GLU A 33 5.47 20.22 -13.18
C GLU A 33 4.61 19.03 -13.60
N ASN A 34 5.10 17.81 -13.39
CA ASN A 34 4.28 16.60 -13.48
C ASN A 34 3.32 16.52 -12.28
N ASN A 35 2.26 17.32 -12.32
CA ASN A 35 1.03 17.02 -11.61
C ASN A 35 0.34 15.87 -12.34
N SER A 36 0.54 14.63 -11.91
CA SER A 36 -0.37 13.54 -12.30
C SER A 36 -1.78 13.91 -11.81
N PRO A 37 -2.80 14.07 -12.68
CA PRO A 37 -4.04 14.74 -12.28
C PRO A 37 -4.94 13.79 -11.49
N LYS A 38 -5.30 14.19 -10.27
CA LYS A 38 -6.41 13.63 -9.46
C LYS A 38 -7.76 13.58 -10.19
N VAL A 39 -7.91 14.40 -11.24
CA VAL A 39 -9.15 14.55 -12.02
C VAL A 39 -9.37 13.37 -12.97
N VAL A 40 -8.31 12.70 -13.44
CA VAL A 40 -8.42 11.59 -14.41
C VAL A 40 -8.85 10.28 -13.73
N THR A 41 -8.55 10.08 -12.45
CA THR A 41 -8.85 8.83 -11.74
C THR A 41 -10.32 8.65 -11.39
N ASP A 42 -11.00 9.71 -10.93
CA ASP A 42 -12.38 9.60 -10.45
C ASP A 42 -13.39 9.33 -11.60
N ASP A 43 -13.17 9.92 -12.79
CA ASP A 43 -14.02 9.68 -13.97
C ASP A 43 -13.78 8.29 -14.58
N ILE A 44 -12.53 7.80 -14.56
CA ILE A 44 -12.21 6.43 -14.98
C ILE A 44 -12.86 5.43 -14.02
N GLU A 45 -12.75 5.65 -12.70
CA GLU A 45 -13.39 4.79 -11.69
C GLU A 45 -14.91 4.71 -11.90
N LYS A 46 -15.58 5.85 -12.05
CA LYS A 46 -17.03 5.91 -12.33
C LYS A 46 -17.36 5.16 -13.62
N GLY A 47 -16.57 5.35 -14.68
CA GLY A 47 -16.76 4.65 -15.95
C GLY A 47 -16.62 3.14 -15.82
N ILE A 48 -15.63 2.64 -15.08
CA ILE A 48 -15.44 1.21 -14.83
C ILE A 48 -16.62 0.63 -14.04
N LYS A 49 -17.02 1.30 -12.94
CA LYS A 49 -18.19 0.88 -12.15
C LYS A 49 -19.43 0.79 -13.02
N ALA A 50 -19.71 1.82 -13.82
CA ALA A 50 -20.85 1.83 -14.73
C ALA A 50 -20.81 0.68 -15.76
N ILE A 51 -19.64 0.34 -16.31
CA ILE A 51 -19.50 -0.78 -17.24
C ILE A 51 -19.70 -2.12 -16.54
N ILE A 52 -19.15 -2.28 -15.33
CA ILE A 52 -19.32 -3.51 -14.54
C ILE A 52 -20.79 -3.65 -14.16
N ASP A 53 -21.44 -2.60 -13.67
CA ASP A 53 -22.85 -2.60 -13.31
C ASP A 53 -23.73 -2.96 -14.51
N LYS A 54 -23.40 -2.43 -15.70
CA LYS A 54 -24.08 -2.80 -16.95
C LYS A 54 -23.90 -4.28 -17.28
N LYS A 55 -22.66 -4.81 -17.24
CA LYS A 55 -22.39 -6.24 -17.48
C LYS A 55 -23.05 -7.15 -16.43
N VAL A 56 -23.10 -6.71 -15.19
CA VAL A 56 -23.77 -7.40 -14.08
C VAL A 56 -25.28 -7.44 -14.33
N ALA A 57 -25.89 -6.34 -14.78
CA ALA A 57 -27.30 -6.29 -15.14
C ALA A 57 -27.62 -7.21 -16.33
N GLU A 58 -26.79 -7.19 -17.38
CA GLU A 58 -26.91 -8.08 -18.55
C GLU A 58 -26.76 -9.57 -18.18
N GLY A 59 -25.90 -9.88 -17.20
CA GLY A 59 -25.63 -11.23 -16.71
C GLY A 59 -26.58 -11.75 -15.62
N GLY A 60 -27.74 -11.12 -15.42
CA GLY A 60 -28.74 -11.56 -14.44
C GLY A 60 -28.32 -11.31 -12.98
N GLY A 61 -27.62 -10.19 -12.74
CA GLY A 61 -27.11 -9.80 -11.42
C GLY A 61 -25.70 -10.31 -11.13
N TYR A 62 -24.98 -10.81 -12.13
CA TYR A 62 -23.61 -11.31 -12.01
C TYR A 62 -22.76 -10.86 -13.20
N PHE A 63 -21.50 -10.57 -12.93
CA PHE A 63 -20.46 -10.46 -13.93
C PHE A 63 -20.02 -11.87 -14.32
N ASN A 64 -20.33 -12.28 -15.55
CA ASN A 64 -19.98 -13.61 -16.04
C ASN A 64 -18.67 -13.55 -16.84
N MET A 65 -17.75 -14.47 -16.55
CA MET A 65 -16.52 -14.65 -17.34
C MET A 65 -16.10 -16.11 -17.40
N THR A 66 -15.29 -16.46 -18.39
CA THR A 66 -14.64 -17.76 -18.47
C THR A 66 -13.16 -17.60 -18.14
N ALA A 67 -12.67 -18.37 -17.17
CA ALA A 67 -11.24 -18.46 -16.84
C ALA A 67 -10.87 -19.94 -16.67
N ASP A 68 -9.78 -20.37 -17.30
CA ASP A 68 -9.29 -21.76 -17.29
C ASP A 68 -10.37 -22.82 -17.56
N GLY A 69 -11.27 -22.53 -18.52
CA GLY A 69 -12.37 -23.43 -18.90
C GLY A 69 -13.52 -23.52 -17.89
N LYS A 70 -13.53 -22.71 -16.83
CA LYS A 70 -14.63 -22.60 -15.87
C LYS A 70 -15.42 -21.33 -16.10
N GLU A 71 -16.75 -21.44 -16.04
CA GLU A 71 -17.61 -20.26 -15.97
C GLU A 71 -17.71 -19.74 -14.54
N LEU A 72 -17.36 -18.47 -14.36
CA LEU A 72 -17.42 -17.77 -13.10
C LEU A 72 -18.60 -16.79 -13.11
N ARG A 73 -19.38 -16.82 -12.04
CA ARG A 73 -20.49 -15.88 -11.78
C ARG A 73 -20.13 -15.00 -10.60
N LEU A 74 -19.80 -13.74 -10.88
CA LEU A 74 -19.11 -12.89 -9.91
C LEU A 74 -19.93 -11.64 -9.56
N LYS A 75 -19.75 -11.12 -8.34
CA LYS A 75 -20.31 -9.85 -7.88
C LYS A 75 -19.20 -8.85 -7.59
N LEU A 76 -19.43 -7.58 -7.92
CA LEU A 76 -18.47 -6.52 -7.64
C LEU A 76 -18.25 -6.35 -6.13
N VAL A 77 -16.98 -6.38 -5.71
CA VAL A 77 -16.57 -6.11 -4.33
C VAL A 77 -15.93 -4.74 -4.24
N ARG A 78 -14.88 -4.48 -5.03
CA ARG A 78 -14.10 -3.25 -5.00
C ARG A 78 -13.42 -2.99 -6.34
N VAL A 79 -13.34 -1.72 -6.74
CA VAL A 79 -12.43 -1.28 -7.82
C VAL A 79 -11.19 -0.69 -7.17
N HIS A 80 -9.99 -1.16 -7.54
CA HIS A 80 -8.73 -0.63 -7.03
C HIS A 80 -8.36 0.66 -7.74
N THR A 81 -8.62 1.79 -7.08
CA THR A 81 -8.33 3.12 -7.63
C THR A 81 -6.83 3.41 -7.70
N GLU A 82 -6.05 2.79 -6.84
CA GLU A 82 -4.60 2.88 -6.76
C GLU A 82 -3.84 2.21 -7.93
N TYR A 83 -4.52 1.32 -8.66
CA TYR A 83 -3.99 0.66 -9.86
C TYR A 83 -4.55 1.27 -11.14
N LEU A 84 -5.43 2.28 -11.05
CA LEU A 84 -5.92 2.99 -12.22
C LEU A 84 -4.75 3.66 -12.93
N SER A 85 -4.49 3.15 -14.13
CA SER A 85 -3.36 3.60 -14.93
C SER A 85 -3.85 4.04 -16.30
N ASN A 86 -3.41 5.22 -16.73
CA ASN A 86 -3.50 5.62 -18.12
C ASN A 86 -2.32 4.99 -18.88
N LEU A 87 -2.62 4.07 -19.79
CA LEU A 87 -1.62 3.33 -20.57
C LEU A 87 -1.22 4.03 -21.88
N GLY A 88 -1.72 5.26 -22.09
CA GLY A 88 -1.56 6.05 -23.31
C GLY A 88 -2.90 6.64 -23.78
N PRO A 89 -2.90 7.46 -24.86
CA PRO A 89 -4.10 8.13 -25.34
C PRO A 89 -5.29 7.17 -25.53
N GLY A 90 -6.37 7.40 -24.77
CA GLY A 90 -7.59 6.59 -24.80
C GLY A 90 -7.42 5.13 -24.38
N ARG A 91 -6.38 4.77 -23.61
CA ARG A 91 -6.20 3.41 -23.04
C ARG A 91 -6.06 3.47 -21.52
N HIS A 92 -6.84 2.66 -20.82
CA HIS A 92 -6.89 2.64 -19.36
C HIS A 92 -6.80 1.21 -18.83
N PHE A 93 -6.32 1.08 -17.61
CA PHE A 93 -6.23 -0.18 -16.87
C PHE A 93 -6.84 -0.03 -15.48
N ALA A 94 -7.52 -1.08 -15.02
CA ALA A 94 -8.04 -1.18 -13.67
C ALA A 94 -7.99 -2.61 -13.14
N CYS A 95 -7.70 -2.73 -11.85
CA CYS A 95 -7.75 -3.98 -11.09
C CYS A 95 -9.07 -3.98 -10.30
N VAL A 96 -9.82 -5.09 -10.29
CA VAL A 96 -11.14 -5.15 -9.68
C VAL A 96 -11.33 -6.45 -8.90
N ASP A 97 -11.64 -6.32 -7.61
CA ASP A 97 -12.07 -7.43 -6.78
C ASP A 97 -13.53 -7.80 -7.09
N LEU A 98 -13.74 -9.07 -7.45
CA LEU A 98 -15.04 -9.68 -7.70
C LEU A 98 -15.19 -10.96 -6.85
N ALA A 99 -16.35 -11.24 -6.28
CA ALA A 99 -16.57 -12.45 -5.46
C ALA A 99 -17.57 -13.41 -6.10
N ASP A 100 -17.32 -14.71 -6.01
CA ASP A 100 -18.30 -15.73 -6.40
C ASP A 100 -19.31 -16.05 -5.28
N VAL A 101 -20.25 -16.95 -5.58
CA VAL A 101 -21.29 -17.39 -4.63
C VAL A 101 -20.76 -18.22 -3.47
N SER A 102 -19.55 -18.78 -3.59
CA SER A 102 -18.88 -19.53 -2.51
C SER A 102 -18.08 -18.60 -1.58
N GLY A 103 -17.91 -17.34 -1.98
CA GLY A 103 -17.18 -16.32 -1.24
C GLY A 103 -15.70 -16.22 -1.61
N ASP A 104 -15.24 -16.99 -2.61
CA ASP A 104 -13.89 -16.81 -3.15
C ASP A 104 -13.81 -15.47 -3.91
N VAL A 105 -12.74 -14.72 -3.65
CA VAL A 105 -12.51 -13.39 -4.23
C VAL A 105 -11.48 -13.50 -5.34
N TYR A 106 -11.81 -12.93 -6.49
CA TYR A 106 -11.01 -12.91 -7.70
C TYR A 106 -10.65 -11.46 -8.03
N ASP A 107 -9.36 -11.21 -8.22
CA ASP A 107 -8.88 -9.93 -8.72
C ASP A 107 -8.77 -10.03 -10.24
N VAL A 108 -9.48 -9.17 -10.95
CA VAL A 108 -9.59 -9.18 -12.41
C VAL A 108 -9.04 -7.88 -12.98
N ASP A 109 -8.11 -8.04 -13.90
CA ASP A 109 -7.53 -6.95 -14.68
C ASP A 109 -8.48 -6.57 -15.82
N PHE A 110 -8.93 -5.32 -15.86
CA PHE A 110 -9.73 -4.72 -16.93
C PHE A 110 -8.88 -3.78 -17.78
N PHE A 111 -8.80 -4.07 -19.07
CA PHE A 111 -8.22 -3.15 -20.06
C PHE A 111 -9.35 -2.45 -20.80
N LEU A 112 -9.25 -1.13 -20.90
CA LEU A 112 -10.31 -0.29 -21.44
C LEU A 112 -9.74 0.62 -22.52
N ASN A 113 -10.55 0.89 -23.55
CA ASN A 113 -10.26 1.92 -24.54
C ASN A 113 -11.41 2.93 -24.61
N GLY A 114 -11.09 4.18 -24.93
CA GLY A 114 -12.03 5.30 -25.04
C GLY A 114 -11.74 6.41 -24.03
N GLU A 115 -12.51 7.49 -24.10
CA GLU A 115 -12.40 8.61 -23.17
C GLU A 115 -13.11 8.29 -21.84
N PRO A 116 -12.65 8.82 -20.69
CA PRO A 116 -13.33 8.66 -19.40
C PRO A 116 -14.83 9.00 -19.51
N GLY A 117 -15.68 8.11 -19.01
CA GLY A 117 -17.15 8.22 -19.14
C GLY A 117 -17.75 7.60 -20.41
N ASN A 118 -16.94 7.27 -21.43
CA ASN A 118 -17.34 6.56 -22.65
C ASN A 118 -16.30 5.50 -23.04
N MET A 119 -15.97 4.62 -22.10
CA MET A 119 -14.97 3.56 -22.28
C MET A 119 -15.62 2.21 -22.61
N ASN A 120 -14.89 1.34 -23.29
CA ASN A 120 -15.26 -0.05 -23.54
C ASN A 120 -14.17 -1.00 -23.03
N VAL A 121 -14.58 -2.09 -22.39
CA VAL A 121 -13.66 -3.15 -21.95
C VAL A 121 -13.19 -3.95 -23.16
N THR A 122 -11.89 -3.95 -23.40
CA THR A 122 -11.25 -4.64 -24.52
C THR A 122 -10.71 -6.02 -24.12
N GLU A 123 -10.28 -6.18 -22.87
CA GLU A 123 -9.77 -7.44 -22.33
C GLU A 123 -10.08 -7.51 -20.84
N THR A 124 -10.39 -8.72 -20.36
CA THR A 124 -10.38 -9.05 -18.93
C THR A 124 -9.50 -10.25 -18.69
N THR A 125 -8.61 -10.19 -17.69
CA THR A 125 -7.77 -11.33 -17.31
C THR A 125 -7.88 -11.57 -15.80
N LEU A 126 -7.94 -12.84 -15.41
CA LEU A 126 -7.87 -13.24 -14.01
C LEU A 126 -6.43 -13.06 -13.48
N HIS A 127 -6.27 -12.17 -12.50
CA HIS A 127 -4.95 -11.81 -11.95
C HIS A 127 -4.69 -12.49 -10.61
N LYS A 128 -5.66 -12.52 -9.68
CA LYS A 128 -5.50 -13.18 -8.37
C LYS A 128 -6.73 -13.98 -7.95
N LEU A 129 -6.51 -14.97 -7.08
CA LEU A 129 -7.55 -15.71 -6.35
C LEU A 129 -7.23 -15.67 -4.85
N ASN A 130 -8.13 -15.12 -4.04
CA ASN A 130 -7.98 -14.94 -2.60
C ASN A 130 -6.61 -14.33 -2.24
N GLY A 131 -6.25 -13.25 -2.95
CA GLY A 131 -4.98 -12.55 -2.80
C GLY A 131 -3.75 -13.24 -3.41
N LYS A 132 -3.83 -14.51 -3.83
CA LYS A 132 -2.73 -15.25 -4.46
C LYS A 132 -2.68 -14.94 -5.96
N PRO A 133 -1.61 -14.31 -6.47
CA PRO A 133 -1.52 -13.96 -7.88
C PRO A 133 -1.21 -15.15 -8.78
N PHE A 134 -1.74 -15.15 -10.00
CA PHE A 134 -1.38 -16.10 -11.06
C PHE A 134 -0.14 -15.66 -11.85
N TYR A 135 0.10 -14.35 -11.93
CA TYR A 135 1.27 -13.74 -12.54
C TYR A 135 1.63 -12.43 -11.81
N THR A 136 2.84 -11.95 -12.04
CA THR A 136 3.30 -10.61 -11.64
C THR A 136 3.56 -9.75 -12.87
N TRP A 137 3.58 -8.44 -12.69
CA TRP A 137 3.89 -7.48 -13.75
C TRP A 137 5.36 -7.08 -13.68
N LYS A 138 6.04 -7.08 -14.82
CA LYS A 138 7.42 -6.59 -14.92
C LYS A 138 7.52 -5.46 -15.93
N GLN A 139 8.16 -4.37 -15.52
CA GLN A 139 8.43 -3.25 -16.40
C GLN A 139 9.68 -3.52 -17.26
N ARG A 140 9.57 -3.26 -18.56
CA ARG A 140 10.66 -3.24 -19.53
C ARG A 140 11.44 -1.93 -19.43
N LYS A 141 12.62 -1.89 -20.06
CA LYS A 141 13.45 -0.66 -20.12
C LYS A 141 12.76 0.51 -20.82
N ASP A 142 11.86 0.22 -21.75
CA ASP A 142 11.05 1.23 -22.47
C ASP A 142 9.79 1.67 -21.68
N LYS A 143 9.71 1.30 -20.39
CA LYS A 143 8.61 1.58 -19.46
C LYS A 143 7.31 0.83 -19.75
N THR A 144 7.25 -0.02 -20.77
CA THR A 144 6.09 -0.90 -21.01
C THR A 144 6.08 -2.08 -20.04
N TRP A 145 4.91 -2.67 -19.78
CA TRP A 145 4.73 -3.76 -18.82
C TRP A 145 4.42 -5.08 -19.51
N TYR A 146 4.86 -6.20 -18.93
CA TYR A 146 4.49 -7.54 -19.39
C TYR A 146 4.24 -8.49 -18.21
N ARG A 147 3.43 -9.53 -18.43
CA ARG A 147 3.11 -10.56 -17.42
C ARG A 147 4.24 -11.58 -17.33
N LEU A 148 4.59 -11.97 -16.10
CA LEU A 148 5.53 -13.04 -15.81
C LEU A 148 4.86 -14.05 -14.85
N PRO A 149 4.85 -15.37 -15.16
CA PRO A 149 4.34 -16.37 -14.23
C PRO A 149 5.05 -16.31 -12.87
N ILE A 150 4.32 -16.51 -11.77
CA ILE A 150 4.87 -16.45 -10.40
C ILE A 150 6.01 -17.45 -10.19
N GLU A 151 5.91 -18.65 -10.77
CA GLU A 151 6.96 -19.68 -10.69
C GLU A 151 8.33 -19.23 -11.24
N ASN A 152 8.31 -18.25 -12.17
CA ASN A 152 9.50 -17.69 -12.80
C ASN A 152 9.87 -16.31 -12.26
N ALA A 153 9.16 -15.82 -11.23
CA ALA A 153 9.36 -14.50 -10.67
C ALA A 153 10.50 -14.51 -9.63
N THR A 154 11.37 -13.51 -9.71
CA THR A 154 12.38 -13.22 -8.68
C THR A 154 11.72 -12.60 -7.45
N SER A 155 12.38 -12.63 -6.28
CA SER A 155 11.81 -12.14 -5.01
C SER A 155 11.35 -10.67 -5.07
N ASP A 156 12.06 -9.81 -5.81
CA ASP A 156 11.66 -8.43 -6.10
C ASP A 156 10.33 -8.33 -6.85
N LEU A 157 10.04 -9.27 -7.74
CA LEU A 157 8.75 -9.36 -8.43
C LEU A 157 7.65 -10.00 -7.57
N LEU A 158 8.01 -10.58 -6.43
CA LEU A 158 7.12 -11.11 -5.40
C LEU A 158 6.94 -10.13 -4.22
N GLY A 159 7.29 -8.86 -4.41
CA GLY A 159 7.03 -7.80 -3.43
C GLY A 159 8.15 -7.56 -2.42
N VAL A 160 9.37 -8.09 -2.63
CA VAL A 160 10.47 -7.99 -1.65
C VAL A 160 11.61 -7.09 -2.15
N ILE A 161 11.91 -6.03 -1.40
CA ILE A 161 13.22 -5.36 -1.46
C ILE A 161 14.00 -5.74 -0.21
N GLU A 162 15.17 -6.34 -0.38
CA GLU A 162 16.09 -6.75 0.69
C GLU A 162 17.01 -5.58 1.11
N ASP A 163 17.65 -5.71 2.27
CA ASP A 163 18.64 -4.78 2.84
C ASP A 163 18.13 -3.36 3.14
N GLU A 164 17.90 -2.51 2.15
CA GLU A 164 17.50 -1.09 2.32
C GLU A 164 16.58 -0.59 1.20
N ASP A 165 15.63 0.28 1.56
CA ASP A 165 14.81 1.05 0.62
C ASP A 165 14.74 2.52 1.05
N ASN A 166 14.66 3.42 0.07
CA ASN A 166 14.65 4.85 0.26
C ASN A 166 13.59 5.50 -0.63
N PHE A 167 12.58 6.12 -0.01
CA PHE A 167 11.46 6.72 -0.74
C PHE A 167 10.91 7.94 -0.02
N GLU A 168 10.38 8.89 -0.79
CA GLU A 168 9.43 9.86 -0.28
C GLU A 168 8.06 9.20 -0.20
N PHE A 169 7.37 9.37 0.92
CA PHE A 169 6.01 8.91 1.12
C PHE A 169 5.09 10.11 1.34
N ARG A 170 3.93 10.08 0.70
CA ARG A 170 2.88 11.10 0.80
C ARG A 170 1.59 10.47 1.30
N TYR A 171 1.09 11.01 2.40
CA TYR A 171 -0.17 10.67 3.03
C TYR A 171 -1.16 11.82 2.78
N GLN A 172 -2.23 11.58 2.04
CA GLN A 172 -3.26 12.58 1.76
C GLN A 172 -4.60 12.18 2.35
N VAL A 173 -5.27 13.15 2.96
CA VAL A 173 -6.61 13.02 3.54
C VAL A 173 -7.49 14.11 2.96
N THR A 174 -8.62 13.74 2.37
CA THR A 174 -9.66 14.68 1.95
C THR A 174 -10.76 14.69 2.99
N ILE A 175 -11.02 15.88 3.56
CA ILE A 175 -12.05 16.07 4.57
C ILE A 175 -13.43 15.93 3.91
N PRO A 176 -14.32 15.07 4.43
CA PRO A 176 -15.68 14.96 3.89
C PRO A 176 -16.46 16.27 4.10
N GLU A 177 -17.64 16.35 3.50
CA GLU A 177 -18.57 17.42 3.86
C GLU A 177 -18.97 17.28 5.34
N ILE A 178 -18.69 18.31 6.14
CA ILE A 178 -19.01 18.34 7.57
C ILE A 178 -19.93 19.53 7.88
N LYS A 179 -20.97 19.29 8.67
CA LYS A 179 -21.99 20.30 9.04
C LYS A 179 -21.82 20.83 10.46
N GLU A 180 -20.94 20.23 11.23
CA GLU A 180 -20.62 20.55 12.60
C GLU A 180 -19.11 20.39 12.83
N ALA A 181 -18.64 20.76 14.02
CA ALA A 181 -17.23 20.63 14.37
C ALA A 181 -16.78 19.16 14.31
N ALA A 182 -15.56 18.94 13.87
CA ALA A 182 -14.97 17.61 13.77
C ALA A 182 -13.58 17.57 14.37
N LYS A 183 -13.14 16.37 14.75
CA LYS A 183 -11.79 16.08 15.24
C LYS A 183 -11.16 15.00 14.39
N ILE A 184 -9.87 15.12 14.14
CA ILE A 184 -9.13 14.14 13.34
C ILE A 184 -7.79 13.79 13.97
N TRP A 185 -7.45 12.51 13.95
CA TRP A 185 -6.18 11.93 14.39
C TRP A 185 -5.52 11.19 13.22
N ILE A 186 -4.40 11.69 12.72
CA ILE A 186 -3.65 11.10 11.59
C ILE A 186 -2.31 10.56 12.12
N PRO A 187 -1.96 9.29 11.88
CA PRO A 187 -0.71 8.74 12.39
C PRO A 187 0.53 9.42 11.77
N ILE A 188 1.54 9.65 12.60
CA ILE A 188 2.85 10.15 12.20
C ILE A 188 3.88 9.02 12.40
N PRO A 189 4.54 8.54 11.33
CA PRO A 189 5.55 7.50 11.46
C PRO A 189 6.71 7.97 12.34
N GLN A 190 7.40 7.01 12.95
CA GLN A 190 8.45 7.28 13.91
C GLN A 190 9.78 6.68 13.45
N SER A 191 10.88 7.36 13.78
CA SER A 191 12.20 6.77 13.59
C SER A 191 12.48 5.74 14.69
N ASP A 192 13.08 4.63 14.30
CA ASP A 192 13.63 3.59 15.16
C ASP A 192 14.90 3.00 14.53
N ARG A 193 15.32 1.80 14.96
CA ARG A 193 16.51 1.13 14.43
C ARG A 193 16.37 0.63 12.97
N PHE A 194 15.15 0.57 12.46
CA PHE A 194 14.77 -0.07 11.20
C PHE A 194 14.15 0.90 10.20
N GLN A 195 13.66 2.05 10.64
CA GLN A 195 13.27 3.16 9.77
C GLN A 195 13.75 4.50 10.31
N THR A 196 14.19 5.39 9.41
CA THR A 196 14.45 6.79 9.72
C THR A 196 13.47 7.65 8.95
N ILE A 197 12.72 8.48 9.67
CA ILE A 197 11.80 9.46 9.11
C ILE A 197 12.49 10.82 9.09
N GLY A 198 12.70 11.37 7.89
CA GLY A 198 13.28 12.68 7.65
C GLY A 198 12.36 13.59 6.85
N GLN A 199 12.67 14.89 6.83
CA GLN A 199 11.97 15.88 6.00
C GLN A 199 10.43 15.86 6.17
N LEU A 200 9.95 15.69 7.41
CA LEU A 200 8.52 15.72 7.71
C LEU A 200 7.94 17.11 7.39
N ALA A 201 6.99 17.15 6.46
CA ALA A 201 6.23 18.34 6.11
C ALA A 201 4.73 18.06 6.25
N ILE A 202 4.02 18.91 6.98
CA ILE A 202 2.57 18.83 7.15
C ILE A 202 1.95 20.08 6.53
N LYS A 203 1.09 19.89 5.54
CA LYS A 203 0.23 20.93 4.96
C LYS A 203 -1.20 20.64 5.41
N ALA A 204 -1.72 21.50 6.28
CA ALA A 204 -3.06 21.38 6.84
C ALA A 204 -3.82 22.71 6.69
N PRO A 205 -5.15 22.69 6.56
CA PRO A 205 -5.97 23.90 6.44
C PRO A 205 -6.19 24.63 7.77
N VAL A 206 -5.74 24.03 8.88
CA VAL A 206 -5.90 24.51 10.25
C VAL A 206 -4.63 24.25 11.06
N GLU A 207 -4.53 24.95 12.20
CA GLU A 207 -3.54 24.65 13.24
C GLU A 207 -3.70 23.21 13.75
N HIS A 208 -2.59 22.59 14.11
CA HIS A 208 -2.55 21.19 14.53
C HIS A 208 -1.51 20.95 15.62
N GLN A 209 -1.68 19.82 16.30
CA GLN A 209 -0.81 19.39 17.40
C GLN A 209 -0.24 18.01 17.08
N ILE A 210 0.99 17.73 17.51
CA ILE A 210 1.50 16.36 17.52
C ILE A 210 1.39 15.83 18.94
N ILE A 211 0.49 14.87 19.15
CA ILE A 211 0.29 14.23 20.46
C ILE A 211 0.88 12.83 20.48
N LYS A 212 1.28 12.38 21.67
CA LYS A 212 1.98 11.11 21.87
C LYS A 212 1.19 10.20 22.83
N GLU A 213 0.97 8.98 22.38
CA GLU A 213 0.34 7.88 23.13
C GLU A 213 1.32 7.35 24.20
N LYS A 214 0.82 7.03 25.41
CA LYS A 214 1.65 6.77 26.60
C LYS A 214 2.28 5.37 26.63
N VAL A 215 1.61 4.35 26.08
CA VAL A 215 1.96 2.93 26.23
C VAL A 215 3.03 2.51 25.22
N TYR A 216 2.76 2.70 23.93
CA TYR A 216 3.61 2.31 22.80
C TYR A 216 4.41 3.48 22.24
N GLY A 217 4.06 4.71 22.64
CA GLY A 217 4.78 5.91 22.23
C GLY A 217 4.36 6.43 20.86
N ASN A 218 3.31 5.90 20.24
CA ASN A 218 2.80 6.30 18.92
C ASN A 218 2.54 7.81 18.87
N LYS A 219 2.75 8.43 17.71
CA LYS A 219 2.47 9.86 17.50
C LYS A 219 1.37 10.03 16.48
N VAL A 220 0.53 11.04 16.68
CA VAL A 220 -0.51 11.45 15.74
C VAL A 220 -0.52 12.97 15.60
N MET A 221 -0.84 13.45 14.41
CA MET A 221 -1.35 14.79 14.20
C MET A 221 -2.80 14.82 14.67
N TYR A 222 -3.10 15.70 15.60
CA TYR A 222 -4.45 16.03 16.06
C TYR A 222 -4.83 17.42 15.53
N ALA A 223 -6.05 17.54 14.99
CA ALA A 223 -6.61 18.81 14.58
C ALA A 223 -8.12 18.86 14.84
N GLU A 224 -8.60 20.07 15.11
CA GLU A 224 -10.02 20.40 15.19
C GLU A 224 -10.43 21.14 13.92
N LEU A 225 -11.57 20.77 13.37
CA LEU A 225 -12.08 21.22 12.08
C LEU A 225 -13.47 21.82 12.27
N THR A 226 -13.80 22.81 11.46
CA THR A 226 -15.13 23.40 11.38
C THR A 226 -15.71 23.21 9.97
N PRO A 227 -17.00 23.45 9.73
CA PRO A 227 -17.63 23.30 8.41
C PRO A 227 -16.89 23.96 7.24
N GLU A 228 -16.13 25.02 7.51
CA GLU A 228 -15.28 25.74 6.55
C GLU A 228 -14.16 24.89 5.93
N GLN A 229 -13.76 23.78 6.56
CA GLN A 229 -12.76 22.84 6.03
C GLN A 229 -13.35 21.69 5.19
N SER A 230 -14.67 21.69 4.95
CA SER A 230 -15.30 20.70 4.06
C SER A 230 -14.62 20.67 2.69
N GLY A 231 -14.30 19.47 2.19
CA GLY A 231 -13.66 19.26 0.90
C GLY A 231 -12.18 19.65 0.82
N THR A 232 -11.59 20.23 1.88
CA THR A 232 -10.15 20.57 1.90
C THR A 232 -9.27 19.34 2.09
N GLU A 233 -7.95 19.51 1.90
CA GLU A 233 -6.98 18.42 2.02
C GLU A 233 -5.96 18.68 3.13
N ILE A 234 -5.63 17.61 3.86
CA ILE A 234 -4.43 17.51 4.69
C ILE A 234 -3.43 16.61 3.95
N ALA A 235 -2.18 17.07 3.81
CA ALA A 235 -1.10 16.31 3.21
C ALA A 235 0.10 16.24 4.15
N ILE A 236 0.60 15.03 4.38
CA ILE A 236 1.80 14.77 5.17
C ILE A 236 2.82 14.09 4.26
N THR A 237 3.98 14.70 4.11
CA THR A 237 5.08 14.16 3.31
C THR A 237 6.29 13.91 4.20
N TYR A 238 6.97 12.78 3.99
CA TYR A 238 8.22 12.47 4.69
C TYR A 238 9.11 11.57 3.84
N HIS A 239 10.41 11.69 4.03
CA HIS A 239 11.42 10.83 3.42
C HIS A 239 11.73 9.68 4.37
N VAL A 240 11.61 8.46 3.87
CA VAL A 240 11.80 7.22 4.63
C VAL A 240 13.07 6.56 4.16
N LYS A 241 13.95 6.23 5.11
CA LYS A 241 15.02 5.25 4.91
C LYS A 241 14.68 4.02 5.72
N ARG A 242 14.44 2.88 5.07
CA ARG A 242 13.99 1.65 5.72
C ARG A 242 15.04 0.57 5.52
N ARG A 243 15.38 -0.17 6.58
CA ARG A 243 16.28 -1.34 6.54
C ARG A 243 15.56 -2.62 6.82
N GLU A 244 15.78 -3.67 6.05
CA GLU A 244 15.15 -4.97 6.28
C GLU A 244 15.23 -5.41 7.77
N LYS A 245 14.11 -5.86 8.34
CA LYS A 245 14.09 -6.39 9.70
C LYS A 245 14.50 -7.86 9.65
N ASN A 246 15.55 -8.21 10.39
CA ASN A 246 15.95 -9.57 10.75
C ASN A 246 15.69 -9.78 12.25
N PRO A 247 15.76 -11.02 12.80
CA PRO A 247 15.58 -11.24 14.23
C PRO A 247 16.57 -10.42 15.05
N TYR A 248 16.07 -9.70 16.06
CA TYR A 248 16.84 -8.69 16.78
C TYR A 248 16.56 -8.66 18.27
N GLU A 249 17.56 -8.25 19.04
CA GLU A 249 17.45 -8.05 20.47
C GLU A 249 16.89 -6.66 20.77
N GLU A 250 15.96 -6.57 21.71
CA GLU A 250 15.42 -5.30 22.20
C GLU A 250 15.13 -5.38 23.69
N ASP A 251 15.61 -4.37 24.41
CA ASP A 251 15.32 -4.17 25.82
C ASP A 251 13.93 -3.52 25.96
N ALA A 252 12.89 -4.34 25.85
CA ALA A 252 11.50 -3.93 25.99
C ALA A 252 10.80 -4.75 27.08
N ALA A 253 9.74 -4.20 27.65
CA ALA A 253 8.88 -4.89 28.60
C ALA A 253 8.11 -6.03 27.90
N ILE A 254 8.77 -7.18 27.73
CA ILE A 254 8.26 -8.39 27.06
C ILE A 254 6.93 -8.84 27.66
N SER A 255 6.77 -8.72 28.99
CA SER A 255 5.58 -9.16 29.71
C SER A 255 4.28 -8.50 29.23
N ARG A 256 4.33 -7.25 28.76
CA ARG A 256 3.14 -6.57 28.21
C ARG A 256 2.60 -7.30 26.98
N TYR A 257 3.48 -7.85 26.16
CA TYR A 257 3.13 -8.50 24.92
C TYR A 257 2.60 -9.93 25.11
N LEU A 258 2.39 -10.34 26.36
CA LEU A 258 1.59 -11.51 26.73
C LEU A 258 0.14 -11.16 27.01
N ASN A 259 -0.19 -9.90 27.33
CA ASN A 259 -1.54 -9.53 27.77
C ASN A 259 -2.57 -9.56 26.63
N PRO A 260 -3.87 -9.79 26.94
CA PRO A 260 -4.95 -9.63 25.97
C PRO A 260 -5.10 -8.16 25.53
N SER A 261 -5.76 -7.98 24.40
CA SER A 261 -6.37 -6.70 24.00
C SER A 261 -7.84 -6.93 23.65
N ARG A 262 -8.65 -5.86 23.53
CA ARG A 262 -10.11 -5.97 23.35
C ARG A 262 -10.53 -6.92 22.23
N LEU A 263 -9.81 -6.89 21.10
CA LEU A 263 -10.08 -7.71 19.91
C LEU A 263 -9.06 -8.85 19.69
N MET A 264 -8.20 -9.09 20.69
CA MET A 264 -7.32 -10.27 20.74
C MET A 264 -7.36 -10.82 22.17
N PRO A 265 -8.50 -11.42 22.58
CA PRO A 265 -8.64 -11.99 23.90
C PRO A 265 -7.77 -13.24 24.04
N LEU A 266 -7.40 -13.55 25.27
CA LEU A 266 -6.83 -14.85 25.64
C LEU A 266 -7.94 -15.73 26.20
N GLY A 267 -7.84 -17.04 26.05
CA GLY A 267 -8.78 -17.97 26.67
C GLY A 267 -8.73 -19.37 26.08
N ASP A 268 -9.49 -20.27 26.69
CA ASP A 268 -9.41 -21.72 26.47
C ASP A 268 -9.54 -22.12 25.00
N ARG A 269 -10.34 -21.41 24.19
CA ARG A 269 -10.48 -21.74 22.76
C ARG A 269 -9.18 -21.55 21.98
N PHE A 270 -8.46 -20.45 22.21
CA PHE A 270 -7.19 -20.16 21.54
C PHE A 270 -6.09 -21.06 22.10
N GLN A 271 -6.11 -21.30 23.41
CA GLN A 271 -5.21 -22.26 24.05
C GLN A 271 -5.39 -23.67 23.47
N THR A 272 -6.62 -24.19 23.45
CA THR A 272 -6.96 -25.52 22.95
C THR A 272 -6.57 -25.67 21.48
N LEU A 273 -6.86 -24.67 20.65
CA LEU A 273 -6.48 -24.68 19.24
C LEU A 273 -4.95 -24.66 19.09
N ALA A 274 -4.26 -23.77 19.81
CA ALA A 274 -2.81 -23.67 19.75
C ALA A 274 -2.12 -24.96 20.23
N ASP A 275 -2.60 -25.58 21.31
CA ASP A 275 -2.12 -26.86 21.82
C ASP A 275 -2.35 -27.99 20.81
N SER A 276 -3.50 -27.99 20.12
CA SER A 276 -3.77 -28.94 19.04
C SER A 276 -2.83 -28.76 17.84
N ILE A 277 -2.46 -27.52 17.50
CA ILE A 277 -1.56 -27.22 16.38
C ILE A 277 -0.12 -27.61 16.72
N ILE A 278 0.35 -27.25 17.92
CA ILE A 278 1.71 -27.54 18.38
C ILE A 278 1.87 -29.05 18.67
N GLY A 279 0.80 -29.70 19.13
CA GLY A 279 0.76 -31.11 19.48
C GLY A 279 1.55 -31.45 20.75
N LEU A 280 1.72 -32.76 21.01
CA LEU A 280 2.47 -33.28 22.16
C LEU A 280 4.00 -33.21 21.95
N LYS A 281 4.53 -32.06 21.51
CA LYS A 281 5.96 -31.79 21.42
C LYS A 281 6.40 -30.73 22.45
N PRO A 282 6.28 -31.01 23.75
CA PRO A 282 6.57 -30.04 24.81
C PRO A 282 8.04 -29.58 24.86
N ASN A 283 8.95 -30.28 24.15
CA ASN A 283 10.38 -29.98 24.10
C ASN A 283 10.77 -29.08 22.91
N ASP A 284 9.82 -28.71 22.05
CA ASP A 284 10.09 -27.79 20.96
C ASP A 284 10.23 -26.36 21.52
N GLY A 285 11.30 -25.65 21.13
CA GLY A 285 11.53 -24.25 21.51
C GLY A 285 10.42 -23.32 20.98
N ASP A 286 10.29 -22.12 21.56
CA ASP A 286 9.20 -21.20 21.20
C ASP A 286 9.21 -20.79 19.72
N ILE A 287 10.37 -20.84 19.04
CA ILE A 287 10.45 -20.64 17.58
C ILE A 287 9.69 -21.74 16.83
N MET A 288 9.83 -23.00 17.22
CA MET A 288 9.16 -24.13 16.56
C MET A 288 7.65 -24.09 16.80
N LYS A 289 7.22 -23.71 18.02
CA LYS A 289 5.81 -23.45 18.31
C LYS A 289 5.25 -22.32 17.45
N ALA A 290 5.94 -21.17 17.40
CA ALA A 290 5.53 -20.04 16.57
C ALA A 290 5.49 -20.42 15.09
N ARG A 291 6.42 -21.25 14.61
CA ARG A 291 6.42 -21.78 13.24
C ARG A 291 5.19 -22.64 12.95
N ALA A 292 4.82 -23.55 13.86
CA ALA A 292 3.63 -24.38 13.70
C ALA A 292 2.35 -23.54 13.62
N LEU A 293 2.22 -22.51 14.46
CA LEU A 293 1.09 -21.57 14.42
C LEU A 293 1.06 -20.75 13.12
N TYR A 294 2.22 -20.29 12.67
CA TYR A 294 2.40 -19.57 11.41
C TYR A 294 1.98 -20.39 10.20
N ASP A 295 2.48 -21.63 10.10
CA ASP A 295 2.14 -22.55 9.00
C ASP A 295 0.65 -22.91 9.02
N TYR A 296 0.07 -23.17 10.20
CA TYR A 296 -1.37 -23.42 10.33
C TYR A 296 -2.22 -22.29 9.75
N ILE A 297 -1.86 -21.03 10.04
CA ILE A 297 -2.60 -19.88 9.50
C ILE A 297 -2.43 -19.77 8.00
N ILE A 298 -1.22 -19.98 7.46
CA ILE A 298 -0.97 -19.97 6.02
C ILE A 298 -1.82 -21.02 5.30
N ASP A 299 -1.94 -22.22 5.88
CA ASP A 299 -2.62 -23.35 5.24
C ASP A 299 -4.15 -23.26 5.35
N ASN A 300 -4.67 -22.67 6.43
CA ASN A 300 -6.10 -22.72 6.75
C ASN A 300 -6.85 -21.40 6.53
N MET A 301 -6.18 -20.25 6.53
CA MET A 301 -6.84 -18.96 6.28
C MET A 301 -6.84 -18.56 4.79
N LYS A 302 -7.94 -17.95 4.34
CA LYS A 302 -8.04 -17.33 3.01
C LYS A 302 -7.98 -15.81 3.10
N TYR A 303 -7.13 -15.18 2.29
CA TYR A 303 -7.09 -13.72 2.20
C TYR A 303 -8.28 -13.20 1.40
N VAL A 304 -9.22 -12.53 2.09
CA VAL A 304 -10.52 -12.10 1.55
C VAL A 304 -10.80 -10.66 2.00
N LYS A 305 -11.00 -9.76 1.03
CA LYS A 305 -11.43 -8.37 1.22
C LYS A 305 -12.92 -8.17 0.85
N ALA A 306 -13.76 -9.17 1.16
CA ALA A 306 -15.21 -9.14 0.91
C ALA A 306 -15.99 -9.41 2.20
N GLY A 307 -17.10 -8.70 2.41
CA GLY A 307 -17.89 -8.81 3.65
C GLY A 307 -17.19 -8.19 4.86
N THR A 308 -17.08 -8.95 5.95
CA THR A 308 -16.40 -8.49 7.18
C THR A 308 -14.91 -8.76 7.06
N TYR A 309 -14.08 -7.72 7.13
CA TYR A 309 -12.62 -7.85 7.13
C TYR A 309 -11.97 -6.57 7.70
N GLY A 310 -10.68 -6.63 8.04
CA GLY A 310 -9.93 -5.49 8.55
C GLY A 310 -10.39 -5.02 9.93
N THR A 311 -11.07 -5.88 10.70
CA THR A 311 -11.54 -5.60 12.06
C THR A 311 -10.40 -5.80 13.07
N GLY A 312 -9.49 -6.72 12.77
CA GLY A 312 -8.47 -7.20 13.70
C GLY A 312 -9.05 -8.00 14.86
N ASP A 313 -10.24 -8.56 14.69
CA ASP A 313 -10.88 -9.44 15.66
C ASP A 313 -10.37 -10.88 15.50
N ALA A 314 -9.56 -11.33 16.46
CA ALA A 314 -9.05 -12.69 16.47
C ALA A 314 -10.15 -13.74 16.67
N VAL A 315 -11.27 -13.37 17.29
CA VAL A 315 -12.41 -14.27 17.46
C VAL A 315 -13.02 -14.57 16.10
N TYR A 316 -13.35 -13.51 15.37
CA TYR A 316 -13.82 -13.60 13.99
C TYR A 316 -12.83 -14.37 13.09
N ALA A 317 -11.54 -14.02 13.14
CA ALA A 317 -10.52 -14.66 12.31
C ALA A 317 -10.45 -16.18 12.53
N CYS A 318 -10.57 -16.63 13.78
CA CYS A 318 -10.56 -18.05 14.15
C CYS A 318 -11.84 -18.79 13.73
N ASP A 319 -12.99 -18.12 13.70
CA ASP A 319 -14.27 -18.74 13.37
C ASP A 319 -14.49 -18.76 11.85
N ALA A 320 -14.17 -17.67 11.16
CA ALA A 320 -14.38 -17.50 9.73
C ALA A 320 -13.24 -18.07 8.89
N MET A 321 -12.01 -18.11 9.42
CA MET A 321 -10.79 -18.47 8.69
C MET A 321 -10.61 -17.68 7.39
N THR A 322 -11.09 -16.43 7.39
CA THR A 322 -10.97 -15.47 6.30
C THR A 322 -10.68 -14.07 6.85
N GLY A 323 -10.19 -13.18 5.99
CA GLY A 323 -9.96 -11.77 6.31
C GLY A 323 -8.76 -11.20 5.58
N ASN A 324 -8.33 -9.99 5.95
CA ASN A 324 -7.12 -9.38 5.40
C ASN A 324 -5.92 -9.54 6.35
N CYS A 325 -4.84 -8.82 6.13
CA CYS A 325 -3.64 -8.88 6.96
C CYS A 325 -3.95 -8.72 8.47
N THR A 326 -4.96 -7.95 8.83
CA THR A 326 -5.32 -7.71 10.24
C THR A 326 -5.84 -8.96 10.93
N GLU A 327 -6.68 -9.75 10.27
CA GLU A 327 -7.21 -11.00 10.83
C GLU A 327 -6.11 -12.06 10.95
N PHE A 328 -5.27 -12.21 9.93
CA PHE A 328 -4.13 -13.15 9.93
C PHE A 328 -3.21 -12.91 11.13
N HIS A 329 -2.78 -11.67 11.31
CA HIS A 329 -1.85 -11.32 12.40
C HIS A 329 -2.54 -11.31 13.77
N SER A 330 -3.82 -10.95 13.85
CA SER A 330 -4.56 -10.96 15.12
C SER A 330 -4.79 -12.39 15.63
N LEU A 331 -5.10 -13.33 14.73
CA LEU A 331 -5.21 -14.75 15.08
C LEU A 331 -3.88 -15.30 15.57
N PHE A 332 -2.79 -15.03 14.84
CA PHE A 332 -1.44 -15.46 15.23
C PHE A 332 -1.06 -14.96 16.62
N ILE A 333 -1.24 -13.66 16.86
CA ILE A 333 -0.91 -13.04 18.14
C ILE A 333 -1.73 -13.66 19.27
N SER A 334 -3.02 -13.96 19.05
CA SER A 334 -3.88 -14.55 20.09
C SER A 334 -3.49 -16.01 20.39
N LEU A 335 -3.17 -16.80 19.37
CA LEU A 335 -2.67 -18.18 19.53
C LEU A 335 -1.31 -18.20 20.24
N ALA A 336 -0.37 -17.36 19.79
CA ALA A 336 0.97 -17.27 20.35
C ALA A 336 0.96 -16.78 21.80
N ARG A 337 0.19 -15.73 22.12
CA ARG A 337 0.08 -15.23 23.50
C ARG A 337 -0.58 -16.25 24.42
N SER A 338 -1.55 -17.04 23.94
CA SER A 338 -2.18 -18.09 24.74
C SER A 338 -1.13 -19.12 25.19
N THR A 339 -0.22 -19.51 24.30
CA THR A 339 0.86 -20.47 24.62
C THR A 339 2.07 -19.85 25.31
N GLY A 340 1.96 -18.60 25.76
CA GLY A 340 3.03 -17.91 26.50
C GLY A 340 4.11 -17.29 25.63
N ILE A 341 3.91 -17.16 24.32
CA ILE A 341 4.85 -16.52 23.39
C ILE A 341 4.48 -15.03 23.25
N PRO A 342 5.30 -14.11 23.79
CA PRO A 342 5.04 -12.67 23.68
C PRO A 342 4.99 -12.26 22.22
N SER A 343 3.91 -11.59 21.81
CA SER A 343 3.68 -11.25 20.41
C SER A 343 3.07 -9.86 20.27
N ARG A 344 3.43 -9.12 19.22
CA ARG A 344 3.03 -7.71 19.04
C ARG A 344 2.63 -7.40 17.61
N PHE A 345 1.78 -6.39 17.49
CA PHE A 345 1.20 -5.91 16.24
C PHE A 345 1.90 -4.63 15.77
N GLY A 346 2.17 -4.53 14.47
CA GLY A 346 2.63 -3.31 13.81
C GLY A 346 1.81 -3.06 12.55
N VAL A 347 1.59 -1.79 12.22
CA VAL A 347 0.83 -1.40 11.02
C VAL A 347 1.43 -0.18 10.35
N GLY A 348 1.39 -0.19 9.02
CA GLY A 348 1.64 0.98 8.21
C GLY A 348 1.26 0.73 6.75
N ALA A 349 2.21 0.81 5.82
CA ALA A 349 1.97 0.56 4.40
C ALA A 349 3.12 -0.22 3.76
N SER A 350 2.79 -1.13 2.83
CA SER A 350 3.76 -1.82 1.98
C SER A 350 4.00 -1.02 0.71
N ILE A 351 5.26 -0.84 0.32
CA ILE A 351 5.63 -0.07 -0.86
C ILE A 351 5.82 -1.05 -2.04
N PRO A 352 5.15 -0.87 -3.18
CA PRO A 352 5.37 -1.71 -4.36
C PRO A 352 6.86 -1.78 -4.74
N SER A 353 7.38 -2.97 -5.04
CA SER A 353 8.80 -3.19 -5.42
C SER A 353 9.04 -3.09 -6.92
N ASP A 354 8.00 -3.27 -7.73
CA ASP A 354 8.02 -3.35 -9.19
C ASP A 354 8.03 -1.98 -9.89
N ARG A 355 7.74 -0.89 -9.16
CA ARG A 355 7.73 0.49 -9.66
C ARG A 355 8.37 1.46 -8.67
N ASN A 356 8.83 2.60 -9.18
CA ASN A 356 9.48 3.64 -8.37
C ASN A 356 8.54 4.77 -7.95
N GLU A 357 7.31 4.82 -8.44
CA GLU A 357 6.37 5.87 -8.06
C GLU A 357 4.93 5.40 -8.23
N GLY A 358 4.00 6.09 -7.56
CA GLY A 358 2.56 5.90 -7.73
C GLY A 358 1.82 5.69 -6.42
N GLY A 359 0.54 5.30 -6.53
CA GLY A 359 -0.32 4.99 -5.39
C GLY A 359 0.09 3.71 -4.64
N ILE A 360 -0.48 3.51 -3.46
CA ILE A 360 -0.30 2.29 -2.65
C ILE A 360 -1.69 1.73 -2.30
N ASP A 361 -1.87 0.40 -2.36
CA ASP A 361 -3.13 -0.27 -1.95
C ASP A 361 -3.24 -0.29 -0.42
N GLY A 362 -3.54 0.89 0.12
CA GLY A 362 -3.94 1.06 1.51
C GLY A 362 -2.89 0.70 2.54
N TYR A 363 -3.37 0.34 3.73
CA TYR A 363 -2.51 -0.08 4.83
C TYR A 363 -2.10 -1.55 4.70
N HIS A 364 -1.00 -1.89 5.37
CA HIS A 364 -0.58 -3.26 5.62
C HIS A 364 -0.15 -3.42 7.08
N CYS A 365 -0.35 -4.58 7.66
CA CYS A 365 0.07 -4.87 9.03
C CYS A 365 0.87 -6.17 9.09
N TRP A 366 1.57 -6.35 10.20
CA TRP A 366 2.43 -7.48 10.48
C TRP A 366 2.47 -7.78 11.97
N ALA A 367 3.11 -8.90 12.32
CA ALA A 367 3.36 -9.26 13.70
C ALA A 367 4.86 -9.44 13.96
N GLU A 368 5.22 -9.44 15.23
CA GLU A 368 6.51 -9.92 15.72
C GLU A 368 6.25 -10.80 16.94
N PHE A 369 7.00 -11.89 17.09
CA PHE A 369 6.96 -12.74 18.29
C PHE A 369 8.33 -12.77 18.96
N PHE A 370 8.36 -12.96 20.28
CA PHE A 370 9.60 -13.04 21.04
C PHE A 370 9.94 -14.50 21.34
N ALA A 371 11.15 -14.92 20.92
CA ALA A 371 11.67 -16.24 21.22
C ALA A 371 13.19 -16.18 21.26
N GLU A 372 13.80 -16.94 22.19
CA GLU A 372 15.26 -17.09 22.30
C GLU A 372 16.01 -15.74 22.39
N GLY A 373 15.47 -14.80 23.16
CA GLY A 373 16.10 -13.49 23.39
C GLY A 373 15.86 -12.45 22.30
N LYS A 374 15.12 -12.79 21.22
CA LYS A 374 14.94 -11.94 20.05
C LYS A 374 13.49 -11.74 19.68
N TRP A 375 13.19 -10.57 19.10
CA TRP A 375 11.97 -10.34 18.33
C TRP A 375 12.16 -10.86 16.91
N TRP A 376 11.26 -11.74 16.50
CA TRP A 376 11.19 -12.34 15.18
C TRP A 376 10.05 -11.70 14.39
N PRO A 377 10.34 -10.96 13.31
CA PRO A 377 9.31 -10.37 12.48
C PRO A 377 8.62 -11.44 11.62
N VAL A 378 7.29 -11.38 11.53
CA VAL A 378 6.50 -12.24 10.64
C VAL A 378 5.49 -11.45 9.81
N ASP A 379 5.25 -11.89 8.58
CA ASP A 379 4.19 -11.34 7.70
C ASP A 379 3.40 -12.47 7.05
N ILE A 380 2.41 -12.98 7.79
CA ILE A 380 1.71 -14.23 7.48
C ILE A 380 0.78 -14.05 6.29
N SER A 381 0.20 -12.85 6.14
CA SER A 381 -0.65 -12.56 4.99
C SER A 381 0.14 -12.51 3.69
N GLU A 382 1.35 -11.95 3.68
CA GLU A 382 2.18 -11.96 2.47
C GLU A 382 2.75 -13.35 2.21
N ALA A 383 3.09 -14.11 3.25
CA ALA A 383 3.47 -15.51 3.13
C ALA A 383 2.35 -16.40 2.55
N ASN A 384 1.09 -16.14 2.93
CA ASN A 384 -0.07 -16.84 2.36
C ASN A 384 -0.27 -16.45 0.88
N LYS A 385 -0.18 -15.16 0.54
CA LYS A 385 -0.30 -14.69 -0.86
C LYS A 385 0.83 -15.22 -1.76
N TYR A 386 2.05 -15.25 -1.23
CA TYR A 386 3.28 -15.64 -1.92
C TYR A 386 3.96 -16.80 -1.19
N THR A 387 3.41 -18.02 -1.32
CA THR A 387 3.87 -19.20 -0.57
C THR A 387 5.35 -19.54 -0.77
N ALA A 388 5.92 -19.21 -1.94
CA ALA A 388 7.36 -19.32 -2.19
C ALA A 388 8.23 -18.48 -1.23
N LEU A 389 7.66 -17.41 -0.65
CA LEU A 389 8.29 -16.53 0.33
C LEU A 389 7.89 -16.87 1.78
N ALA A 390 7.15 -17.96 2.02
CA ALA A 390 6.70 -18.30 3.38
C ALA A 390 7.86 -18.47 4.37
N THR A 391 8.99 -19.01 3.94
CA THR A 391 10.20 -19.09 4.77
C THR A 391 10.87 -17.73 4.97
N TYR A 392 10.84 -16.86 3.96
CA TYR A 392 11.39 -15.51 4.05
C TYR A 392 10.61 -14.68 5.09
N TYR A 393 9.29 -14.67 4.99
CA TYR A 393 8.41 -13.93 5.90
C TYR A 393 8.31 -14.53 7.32
N PHE A 394 8.99 -15.65 7.60
CA PHE A 394 9.18 -16.14 8.96
C PHE A 394 10.55 -15.71 9.49
N GLY A 395 10.62 -14.53 10.08
CA GLY A 395 11.85 -13.92 10.60
C GLY A 395 12.31 -12.70 9.81
N ARG A 396 11.60 -12.26 8.76
CA ARG A 396 11.93 -11.04 8.01
C ARG A 396 10.74 -10.13 7.74
N HIS A 397 11.00 -8.83 7.76
CA HIS A 397 10.18 -7.84 7.04
C HIS A 397 11.05 -7.14 6.00
N PRO A 398 10.66 -7.14 4.71
CA PRO A 398 11.40 -6.48 3.65
C PRO A 398 11.51 -4.96 3.87
N ALA A 399 12.48 -4.34 3.20
CA ALA A 399 12.77 -2.92 3.31
C ALA A 399 11.73 -2.02 2.61
N ASN A 400 10.93 -2.52 1.68
CA ASN A 400 9.87 -1.76 1.01
C ASN A 400 8.58 -1.65 1.85
N ARG A 401 8.66 -1.06 3.05
CA ARG A 401 7.49 -0.75 3.90
C ARG A 401 7.76 0.43 4.81
N ILE A 402 6.69 1.03 5.35
CA ILE A 402 6.75 2.03 6.42
C ILE A 402 5.84 1.62 7.58
N GLU A 403 6.32 1.70 8.82
CA GLU A 403 5.53 1.52 10.04
C GLU A 403 4.97 2.87 10.51
N PHE A 404 3.66 2.94 10.73
CA PHE A 404 2.98 4.12 11.27
C PHE A 404 2.78 4.01 12.78
N THR A 405 2.13 2.93 13.22
CA THR A 405 1.86 2.69 14.64
C THR A 405 2.07 1.23 15.01
N LYS A 406 2.26 1.00 16.32
CA LYS A 406 2.41 -0.33 16.92
C LYS A 406 1.50 -0.50 18.12
N GLY A 407 1.18 -1.75 18.42
CA GLY A 407 0.29 -2.10 19.52
C GLY A 407 -1.20 -2.00 19.16
N ARG A 408 -2.04 -2.19 20.17
CA ARG A 408 -3.50 -2.20 20.06
C ARG A 408 -4.12 -1.40 21.21
N ASP A 409 -5.38 -0.99 21.03
CA ASP A 409 -6.15 -0.20 22.00
C ASP A 409 -5.42 1.11 22.40
N LEU A 410 -5.03 1.88 21.39
CA LEU A 410 -4.26 3.11 21.51
C LEU A 410 -5.09 4.22 22.18
N CYS A 411 -4.54 4.83 23.23
CA CYS A 411 -5.20 5.88 24.00
C CYS A 411 -4.48 7.22 23.86
N PHE A 412 -5.14 8.20 23.23
CA PHE A 412 -4.61 9.55 23.06
C PHE A 412 -5.30 10.55 23.98
N GLU A 413 -4.60 11.65 24.29
CA GLU A 413 -5.14 12.79 25.05
C GLU A 413 -4.83 14.07 24.25
N PRO A 414 -5.85 14.73 23.65
CA PRO A 414 -7.25 14.32 23.55
C PRO A 414 -7.43 13.05 22.69
N GLY A 415 -8.41 12.22 23.05
CA GLY A 415 -8.73 10.96 22.36
C GLY A 415 -10.15 10.98 21.76
N PRO A 416 -10.47 10.02 20.87
CA PRO A 416 -11.80 9.89 20.30
C PRO A 416 -12.86 9.55 21.36
N HIS A 417 -14.09 10.03 21.17
CA HIS A 417 -15.24 9.67 21.98
C HIS A 417 -15.53 8.17 21.89
N ALA A 418 -15.32 7.55 20.73
CA ALA A 418 -15.49 6.10 20.52
C ALA A 418 -14.57 5.22 21.38
N GLY A 419 -13.60 5.82 22.10
CA GLY A 419 -12.69 5.15 23.01
C GLY A 419 -11.35 4.77 22.35
N PRO A 420 -10.63 3.78 22.91
CA PRO A 420 -9.32 3.39 22.43
C PRO A 420 -9.32 2.95 20.96
N ILE A 421 -8.39 3.49 20.18
CA ILE A 421 -8.24 3.17 18.76
C ILE A 421 -7.60 1.79 18.63
N ASN A 422 -8.29 0.84 18.01
CA ASN A 422 -7.84 -0.55 17.93
C ASN A 422 -6.42 -0.67 17.31
N PHE A 423 -6.17 0.00 16.19
CA PHE A 423 -4.86 0.26 15.58
C PHE A 423 -5.03 1.46 14.64
N LEU A 424 -3.94 2.14 14.26
CA LEU A 424 -4.05 3.40 13.51
C LEU A 424 -3.11 3.44 12.30
N ALA A 425 -3.71 3.29 11.11
CA ALA A 425 -3.03 3.45 9.82
C ALA A 425 -3.72 4.52 8.96
N TYR A 426 -5.05 4.48 8.92
CA TYR A 426 -5.90 5.55 8.40
C TYR A 426 -6.25 6.58 9.47
N PRO A 427 -6.73 7.78 9.09
CA PRO A 427 -7.19 8.75 10.05
C PRO A 427 -8.38 8.20 10.83
N VAL A 428 -8.42 8.50 12.13
CA VAL A 428 -9.67 8.45 12.90
C VAL A 428 -10.26 9.85 12.86
N MET A 429 -11.54 9.95 12.52
CA MET A 429 -12.25 11.23 12.47
C MET A 429 -13.61 11.09 13.15
N GLU A 430 -14.00 12.10 13.92
CA GLU A 430 -15.31 12.21 14.53
C GLU A 430 -15.93 13.55 14.15
N ILE A 431 -17.16 13.53 13.62
CA ILE A 431 -17.99 14.72 13.39
C ILE A 431 -18.97 14.77 14.57
N GLY A 432 -18.84 15.79 15.43
CA GLY A 432 -19.40 15.74 16.77
C GLY A 432 -18.81 14.56 17.55
N GLU A 433 -19.65 13.56 17.86
CA GLU A 433 -19.26 12.29 18.50
C GLU A 433 -19.44 11.09 17.55
N SER A 434 -19.82 11.33 16.30
CA SER A 434 -20.08 10.28 15.31
C SER A 434 -18.84 9.99 14.46
N PRO A 435 -18.47 8.71 14.25
CA PRO A 435 -17.36 8.35 13.37
C PRO A 435 -17.57 8.86 11.94
N ALA A 436 -16.49 9.35 11.34
CA ALA A 436 -16.42 9.74 9.94
C ALA A 436 -15.20 9.10 9.26
N TYR A 437 -15.31 8.90 7.94
CA TYR A 437 -14.33 8.13 7.17
C TYR A 437 -13.78 8.98 6.01
N PRO A 438 -12.79 9.84 6.27
CA PRO A 438 -12.23 10.69 5.23
C PRO A 438 -11.51 9.86 4.15
N LYS A 439 -11.62 10.28 2.89
CA LYS A 439 -10.92 9.61 1.76
C LYS A 439 -9.42 9.76 1.99
N THR A 440 -8.72 8.64 2.07
CA THR A 440 -7.27 8.60 2.31
C THR A 440 -6.56 8.01 1.10
N PHE A 441 -5.47 8.65 0.69
CA PHE A 441 -4.64 8.22 -0.42
C PHE A 441 -3.16 8.22 -0.03
N PHE A 442 -2.50 7.11 -0.31
CA PHE A 442 -1.06 6.92 -0.10
C PHE A 442 -0.35 6.90 -1.45
N SER A 443 0.76 7.60 -1.55
CA SER A 443 1.67 7.49 -2.68
C SER A 443 3.13 7.55 -2.24
N PHE A 444 4.01 7.10 -3.13
CA PHE A 444 5.44 7.15 -2.90
C PHE A 444 6.20 7.52 -4.18
N VAL A 445 7.44 7.95 -3.98
CA VAL A 445 8.43 8.14 -5.04
C VAL A 445 9.82 7.71 -4.54
N ARG A 446 10.46 6.75 -5.21
CA ARG A 446 11.88 6.44 -5.09
C ARG A 446 12.64 7.34 -6.05
N LYS A 447 13.53 8.18 -5.52
CA LYS A 447 14.43 8.98 -6.38
C LYS A 447 15.39 8.02 -7.08
N ALA A 448 15.59 8.20 -8.39
CA ALA A 448 16.60 7.45 -9.10
C ALA A 448 17.96 7.69 -8.43
N GLU A 449 18.61 6.63 -7.96
CA GLU A 449 19.99 6.74 -7.49
C GLU A 449 20.83 7.29 -8.64
N GLN A 450 21.53 8.41 -8.42
CA GLN A 450 22.64 8.78 -9.27
C GLN A 450 23.67 7.66 -9.13
N LYS A 451 23.66 6.70 -10.06
CA LYS A 451 24.67 5.64 -10.13
C LYS A 451 26.04 6.32 -10.13
N LYS A 452 26.76 6.24 -9.01
CA LYS A 452 28.20 6.53 -9.03
C LYS A 452 28.83 5.54 -10.01
N PRO A 453 29.69 6.01 -10.94
CA PRO A 453 30.40 5.11 -11.84
C PRO A 453 31.11 4.05 -10.99
N LYS A 454 30.88 2.77 -11.32
CA LYS A 454 31.71 1.69 -10.79
C LYS A 454 33.15 2.02 -11.20
N GLU A 455 34.01 2.32 -10.23
CA GLU A 455 35.45 2.25 -10.45
C GLU A 455 35.74 0.82 -10.89
N THR A 456 36.11 0.67 -12.16
CA THR A 456 36.68 -0.56 -12.67
C THR A 456 37.99 -0.78 -11.95
N ALA A 457 37.98 -1.65 -10.94
CA ALA A 457 39.20 -2.22 -10.39
C ALA A 457 39.91 -2.98 -11.52
N SER A 458 40.96 -2.39 -12.08
CA SER A 458 41.95 -3.12 -12.86
C SER A 458 42.64 -4.11 -11.95
N LEU A 459 42.44 -5.40 -12.18
CA LEU A 459 43.24 -6.43 -11.53
C LEU A 459 44.66 -6.41 -12.12
N PRO A 460 45.71 -6.61 -11.30
CA PRO A 460 47.10 -6.71 -11.74
C PRO A 460 47.38 -7.97 -12.56
#